data_AF-A0A1I4GH36-F1
#
_entry.id   AF-A0A1I4GH36-F1
#
_cell.length_a   1.000
_cell.length_b   1.000
_cell.length_c   1.000
_cell.angle_alpha   90.00
_cell.angle_beta   90.00
_cell.angle_gamma   90.00
#
_symmetry.space_group_name_H-M   'P 1'
#
loop_
_entity.id
_entity.type
_entity.pdbx_description
1 polymer ?
#
loop_
_entity_poly.entity_id
_entity_poly.type
_entity_poly.pdbx_seq_one_letter_code
_entity_poly.pdbx_strand_id
1 'polypeptide(L)'
;MTEIQKIYRGMKNGAETIDENFKKVNSKVAQVIAKDLPKERMVAKTGFTVNDISWYRVKNGMLQISCAGLSITANVPAGAWKDVCSLPNASSISSTGDTTTVIMNANNTSYTGARVRVVDGVLRILPETAITPTQYMNDFIIMAID
;
A
#
# COMPACT_ATOMS: atom_id res chain seq x y z
N MET A 1 2.29 17.42 -7.05
CA MET A 1 1.66 18.59 -7.70
C MET A 1 1.30 18.17 -9.12
N THR A 2 0.08 18.39 -9.61
CA THR A 2 -0.25 18.07 -11.02
C THR A 2 0.39 19.12 -11.91
N GLU A 3 1.32 18.71 -12.76
CA GLU A 3 1.99 19.63 -13.67
C GLU A 3 1.09 19.90 -14.89
N ILE A 4 0.62 21.16 -14.99
CA ILE A 4 -0.17 21.67 -16.11
C ILE A 4 0.70 22.56 -17.00
N GLN A 5 0.45 22.56 -18.30
CA GLN A 5 1.20 23.37 -19.24
C GLN A 5 0.71 24.82 -19.22
N LYS A 6 1.63 25.78 -19.24
CA LYS A 6 1.29 27.21 -19.27
C LYS A 6 0.63 27.57 -20.60
N ILE A 7 -0.51 28.25 -20.54
CA ILE A 7 -1.21 28.78 -21.72
C ILE A 7 -0.74 30.21 -21.99
N TYR A 8 -0.42 30.53 -23.25
CA TYR A 8 -0.01 31.87 -23.67
C TYR A 8 -0.47 32.19 -25.10
N ARG A 9 -0.55 33.49 -25.41
CA ARG A 9 -1.02 33.98 -26.72
C ARG A 9 -0.08 33.56 -27.85
N GLY A 10 -0.65 33.11 -28.97
CA GLY A 10 0.12 32.66 -30.14
C GLY A 10 0.72 31.25 -30.00
N MET A 11 0.34 30.50 -28.95
CA MET A 11 0.77 29.13 -28.75
C MET A 11 0.25 28.22 -29.88
N LYS A 12 1.14 27.40 -30.44
CA LYS A 12 0.78 26.30 -31.34
C LYS A 12 0.09 25.20 -30.53
N ASN A 13 -0.98 24.61 -31.06
CA ASN A 13 -1.80 23.59 -30.39
C ASN A 13 -2.46 24.08 -29.09
N GLY A 14 -2.89 25.35 -29.05
CA GLY A 14 -3.49 25.94 -27.86
C GLY A 14 -4.77 25.23 -27.41
N ALA A 15 -5.61 24.77 -28.35
CA ALA A 15 -6.85 24.08 -28.04
C ALA A 15 -6.58 22.71 -27.38
N GLU A 16 -5.66 21.93 -27.95
CA GLU A 16 -5.24 20.62 -27.46
C GLU A 16 -4.61 20.75 -26.07
N THR A 17 -3.72 21.72 -25.88
CA THR A 17 -3.07 21.99 -24.59
C THR A 17 -4.10 22.33 -23.51
N ILE A 18 -5.12 23.13 -23.84
CA ILE A 18 -6.21 23.47 -22.92
C ILE A 18 -7.00 22.23 -22.54
N ASP A 19 -7.42 21.42 -23.51
CA ASP A 19 -8.18 20.18 -23.28
C ASP A 19 -7.39 19.19 -22.40
N GLU A 20 -6.10 18.98 -22.68
CA GLU A 20 -5.23 18.12 -21.88
C GLU A 20 -5.08 18.63 -20.44
N ASN A 21 -4.92 19.94 -20.26
CA ASN A 21 -4.86 20.55 -18.93
C ASN A 21 -6.16 20.33 -18.16
N PHE A 22 -7.32 20.54 -18.79
CA PHE A 22 -8.62 20.31 -18.14
C PHE A 22 -8.83 18.84 -17.78
N LYS A 23 -8.42 17.89 -18.64
CA LYS A 23 -8.45 16.45 -18.32
C LYS A 23 -7.58 16.12 -17.11
N LYS A 24 -6.37 16.68 -17.02
CA LYS A 24 -5.47 16.50 -15.86
C LYS A 24 -6.08 17.07 -14.57
N VAL A 25 -6.65 18.28 -14.62
CA VAL A 25 -7.31 18.91 -13.48
C VAL A 25 -8.53 18.10 -13.04
N ASN A 26 -9.40 17.70 -13.96
CA ASN A 26 -10.60 16.93 -13.64
C ASN A 26 -10.25 15.57 -13.03
N SER A 27 -9.25 14.86 -13.57
CA SER A 27 -8.74 13.62 -12.98
C SER A 27 -8.20 13.84 -11.56
N LYS A 28 -7.52 14.96 -11.30
CA LYS A 28 -7.01 15.26 -9.96
C LYS A 28 -8.14 15.60 -8.98
N VAL A 29 -9.15 16.35 -9.42
CA VAL A 29 -10.33 16.65 -8.61
C VAL A 29 -11.06 15.36 -8.24
N ALA A 30 -11.24 14.44 -9.20
CA ALA A 30 -11.83 13.13 -8.92
C ALA A 30 -11.03 12.34 -7.87
N GLN A 31 -9.70 12.33 -7.95
CA GLN A 31 -8.85 11.70 -6.93
C GLN A 31 -9.03 12.33 -5.54
N VAL A 32 -9.09 13.66 -5.45
CA VAL A 32 -9.28 14.37 -4.17
C VAL A 32 -10.64 14.04 -3.57
N ILE A 33 -11.70 14.04 -4.39
CA ILE A 33 -13.06 13.68 -3.96
C ILE A 33 -13.09 12.22 -3.48
N ALA A 34 -12.41 11.32 -4.20
CA ALA A 34 -12.32 9.90 -3.84
C ALA A 34 -11.38 9.61 -2.66
N LYS A 35 -10.67 10.63 -2.14
CA LYS A 35 -9.60 10.50 -1.13
C LYS A 35 -8.51 9.50 -1.56
N ASP A 36 -8.23 9.44 -2.86
CA ASP A 36 -7.20 8.57 -3.41
C ASP A 36 -5.81 9.01 -2.93
N LEU A 37 -5.02 8.04 -2.51
CA LEU A 37 -3.60 8.20 -2.23
C LEU A 37 -2.81 7.56 -3.38
N PRO A 38 -1.80 8.25 -3.95
CA PRO A 38 -0.93 7.65 -4.96
C PRO A 38 -0.13 6.47 -4.35
N LYS A 39 0.67 5.80 -5.20
CA LYS A 39 1.58 4.78 -4.69
C LYS A 39 2.64 5.44 -3.81
N GLU A 40 2.75 4.96 -2.58
CA GLU A 40 3.68 5.42 -1.58
C GLU A 40 4.49 4.24 -1.02
N ARG A 41 5.67 4.53 -0.49
CA ARG A 41 6.56 3.52 0.12
C ARG A 41 6.10 3.18 1.54
N MET A 42 6.40 1.95 1.98
CA MET A 42 6.15 1.51 3.35
C MET A 42 7.41 1.64 4.21
N VAL A 43 7.25 1.73 5.53
CA VAL A 43 8.36 1.78 6.49
C VAL A 43 8.31 0.58 7.42
N ALA A 44 9.38 -0.21 7.46
CA ALA A 44 9.45 -1.42 8.29
C ALA A 44 9.29 -1.11 9.79
N LYS A 45 8.63 -2.01 10.50
CA LYS A 45 8.68 -2.10 11.97
C LYS A 45 9.76 -3.08 12.40
N THR A 46 10.13 -3.03 13.68
CA THR A 46 11.14 -3.93 14.26
C THR A 46 10.80 -5.40 14.00
N GLY A 47 11.78 -6.15 13.48
CA GLY A 47 11.61 -7.56 13.12
C GLY A 47 11.16 -7.80 11.67
N PHE A 48 11.08 -6.73 10.87
CA PHE A 48 10.75 -6.79 9.44
C PHE A 48 11.71 -5.92 8.63
N THR A 49 11.78 -6.21 7.34
CA THR A 49 12.38 -5.35 6.33
C THR A 49 11.41 -5.16 5.17
N VAL A 50 11.44 -3.98 4.57
CA VAL A 50 10.72 -3.66 3.32
C VAL A 50 11.71 -2.98 2.40
N ASN A 51 11.67 -3.32 1.13
CA ASN A 51 12.52 -2.72 0.10
C ASN A 51 11.69 -1.80 -0.82
N ASP A 52 12.36 -1.24 -1.83
CA ASP A 52 11.78 -0.19 -2.69
C ASP A 52 10.68 -0.67 -3.64
N ILE A 53 10.47 -1.98 -3.80
CA ILE A 53 9.38 -2.52 -4.64
C ILE A 53 8.07 -2.67 -3.87
N SER A 54 8.09 -2.59 -2.53
CA SER A 54 6.90 -2.64 -1.72
C SER A 54 6.21 -1.27 -1.70
N TRP A 55 4.89 -1.25 -1.90
CA TRP A 55 4.12 0.00 -1.95
C TRP A 55 2.69 -0.17 -1.45
N TYR A 56 2.06 0.93 -1.09
CA TYR A 56 0.63 0.99 -0.81
C TYR A 56 -0.02 2.16 -1.56
N ARG A 57 -1.33 2.12 -1.77
CA ARG A 57 -2.11 3.25 -2.31
C ARG A 57 -3.57 3.15 -1.86
N VAL A 58 -4.30 4.25 -1.91
CA VAL A 58 -5.76 4.24 -1.80
C VAL A 58 -6.34 4.57 -3.17
N LYS A 59 -7.23 3.72 -3.66
CA LYS A 59 -7.90 3.94 -4.92
C LYS A 59 -9.38 3.57 -4.81
N ASN A 60 -10.27 4.52 -5.06
CA ASN A 60 -11.71 4.38 -4.99
C ASN A 60 -12.18 3.78 -3.65
N GLY A 61 -11.70 4.33 -2.53
CA GLY A 61 -12.07 3.86 -1.19
C GLY A 61 -11.53 2.48 -0.81
N MET A 62 -10.59 1.93 -1.58
CA MET A 62 -9.92 0.66 -1.30
C MET A 62 -8.43 0.90 -1.05
N LEU A 63 -7.92 0.37 0.06
CA LEU A 63 -6.48 0.27 0.30
C LEU A 63 -5.93 -0.92 -0.46
N GLN A 64 -4.87 -0.68 -1.22
CA GLN A 64 -4.15 -1.70 -1.96
C GLN A 64 -2.69 -1.70 -1.51
N ILE A 65 -2.16 -2.87 -1.17
CA ILE A 65 -0.82 -3.06 -0.64
C ILE A 65 -0.12 -4.15 -1.44
N SER A 66 1.04 -3.81 -2.01
CA SER A 66 1.98 -4.76 -2.57
C SER A 66 3.03 -5.09 -1.52
N CYS A 67 2.96 -6.30 -0.97
CA CYS A 67 3.92 -6.80 0.01
C CYS A 67 5.19 -7.35 -0.63
N ALA A 68 5.31 -7.33 -1.96
CA ALA A 68 6.52 -7.76 -2.66
C ALA A 68 7.77 -7.09 -2.05
N GLY A 69 8.75 -7.88 -1.62
CA GLY A 69 9.98 -7.39 -0.98
C GLY A 69 9.90 -7.16 0.53
N LEU A 70 8.83 -7.61 1.18
CA LEU A 70 8.67 -7.61 2.63
C LEU A 70 9.21 -8.91 3.23
N SER A 71 10.24 -8.83 4.06
CA SER A 71 10.86 -9.99 4.71
C SER A 71 10.79 -9.90 6.23
N ILE A 72 10.88 -11.06 6.87
CA ILE A 72 10.76 -11.23 8.32
C ILE A 72 12.16 -11.53 8.87
N THR A 73 12.61 -10.69 9.80
CA THR A 73 13.98 -10.72 10.35
C THR A 73 14.03 -11.13 11.82
N ALA A 74 12.88 -11.28 12.48
CA ALA A 74 12.76 -11.77 13.85
C ALA A 74 11.68 -12.86 13.96
N ASN A 75 11.75 -13.65 15.03
CA ASN A 75 10.69 -14.61 15.34
C ASN A 75 9.37 -13.87 15.63
N VAL A 76 8.28 -14.35 15.05
CA VAL A 76 6.91 -13.86 15.31
C VAL A 76 6.10 -15.02 15.87
N PRO A 77 5.66 -14.97 17.14
CA PRO A 77 4.84 -16.03 17.72
C PRO A 77 3.44 -16.07 17.08
N ALA A 78 2.82 -17.24 17.09
CA ALA A 78 1.42 -17.39 16.72
C ALA A 78 0.49 -16.74 17.77
N GLY A 79 -0.74 -16.42 17.36
CA GLY A 79 -1.82 -16.06 18.29
C GLY A 79 -1.82 -14.62 18.80
N ALA A 80 -0.88 -13.77 18.36
CA ALA A 80 -0.89 -12.34 18.65
C ALA A 80 -0.68 -11.49 17.39
N TRP A 81 -1.32 -10.31 17.36
CA TRP A 81 -1.11 -9.33 16.29
C TRP A 81 0.29 -8.75 16.36
N LYS A 82 0.94 -8.66 15.21
CA LYS A 82 2.27 -8.05 15.07
C LYS A 82 2.25 -6.94 14.04
N ASP A 83 2.78 -5.78 14.41
CA ASP A 83 3.02 -4.65 13.52
C ASP A 83 4.15 -4.98 12.54
N VAL A 84 3.87 -4.86 11.24
CA VAL A 84 4.79 -5.22 10.16
C VAL A 84 5.44 -4.00 9.53
N CYS A 85 4.62 -3.07 9.06
CA CYS A 85 5.09 -1.81 8.47
C CYS A 85 4.08 -0.69 8.69
N SER A 86 4.58 0.54 8.72
CA SER A 86 3.76 1.75 8.65
C SER A 86 3.54 2.16 7.21
N LEU A 87 2.38 2.78 6.96
CA LEU A 87 1.95 3.41 5.73
C LEU A 87 2.06 4.94 5.92
N PRO A 88 3.24 5.56 5.64
CA PRO A 88 3.45 6.99 5.89
C PRO A 88 2.55 7.81 4.97
N ASN A 89 1.82 8.79 5.49
CA ASN A 89 0.73 9.55 4.82
C ASN A 89 -0.66 8.87 4.84
N ALA A 90 -0.79 7.74 5.54
CA ALA A 90 -2.04 7.02 5.72
C ALA A 90 -2.33 6.71 7.21
N SER A 91 -1.85 7.57 8.13
CA SER A 91 -1.91 7.32 9.58
C SER A 91 -3.33 7.29 10.18
N SER A 92 -4.34 7.75 9.45
CA SER A 92 -5.74 7.72 9.88
C SER A 92 -6.54 6.57 9.26
N ILE A 93 -5.92 5.74 8.40
CA ILE A 93 -6.63 4.68 7.68
C ILE A 93 -6.69 3.43 8.55
N SER A 94 -7.89 2.88 8.70
CA SER A 94 -8.11 1.56 9.27
C SER A 94 -8.91 0.69 8.30
N SER A 95 -8.59 -0.60 8.27
CA SER A 95 -9.38 -1.56 7.50
C SER A 95 -10.70 -1.85 8.22
N THR A 96 -11.81 -1.86 7.49
CA THR A 96 -13.16 -2.16 8.01
C THR A 96 -13.29 -3.59 8.55
N GLY A 97 -12.39 -4.48 8.15
CA GLY A 97 -12.28 -5.85 8.65
C GLY A 97 -10.92 -6.44 8.32
N ASP A 98 -10.73 -7.70 8.71
CA ASP A 98 -9.50 -8.43 8.42
C ASP A 98 -9.63 -9.18 7.08
N THR A 99 -8.50 -9.35 6.41
CA THR A 99 -8.35 -10.24 5.24
C THR A 99 -7.30 -11.30 5.52
N THR A 100 -7.00 -12.15 4.56
CA THR A 100 -5.98 -13.20 4.65
C THR A 100 -4.79 -12.90 3.76
N THR A 101 -3.61 -13.32 4.19
CA THR A 101 -2.40 -13.36 3.38
C THR A 101 -1.64 -14.65 3.63
N VAL A 102 -0.58 -14.85 2.86
CA VAL A 102 0.27 -16.02 2.93
C VAL A 102 1.71 -15.59 3.20
N ILE A 103 2.35 -16.25 4.16
CA ILE A 103 3.74 -16.02 4.54
C ILE A 103 4.55 -17.22 4.07
N MET A 104 5.45 -17.00 3.12
CA MET A 104 6.23 -18.04 2.47
C MET A 104 7.58 -18.23 3.15
N ASN A 105 8.10 -19.45 3.11
CA ASN A 105 9.51 -19.71 3.41
C ASN A 105 10.41 -19.22 2.25
N ALA A 106 11.73 -19.14 2.52
CA ALA A 106 12.72 -18.67 1.56
C ALA A 106 12.71 -19.42 0.21
N ASN A 107 12.21 -20.66 0.19
CA ASN A 107 12.23 -21.55 -0.98
C ASN A 107 10.87 -21.68 -1.70
N ASN A 108 9.82 -20.94 -1.30
CA ASN A 108 8.46 -21.08 -1.83
C ASN A 108 7.82 -22.48 -1.68
N THR A 109 8.30 -23.31 -0.77
CA THR A 109 7.83 -24.71 -0.62
C THR A 109 6.84 -24.91 0.52
N SER A 110 6.76 -23.96 1.45
CA SER A 110 5.86 -24.03 2.59
C SER A 110 5.33 -22.65 2.92
N TYR A 111 4.09 -22.61 3.41
CA TYR A 111 3.42 -21.37 3.74
C TYR A 111 2.63 -21.46 5.04
N THR A 112 2.56 -20.33 5.73
CA THR A 112 1.71 -20.11 6.90
C THR A 112 0.63 -19.10 6.51
N GLY A 113 -0.65 -19.46 6.74
CA GLY A 113 -1.74 -18.51 6.62
C GLY A 113 -1.64 -17.44 7.72
N ALA A 114 -2.02 -16.21 7.39
CA ALA A 114 -2.11 -15.14 8.37
C ALA A 114 -3.32 -14.24 8.10
N ARG A 115 -3.96 -13.78 9.17
CA ARG A 115 -4.91 -12.66 9.07
C ARG A 115 -4.14 -11.36 8.97
N VAL A 116 -4.68 -10.42 8.22
CA VAL A 116 -4.09 -9.11 7.98
C VAL A 116 -5.13 -8.03 8.22
N ARG A 117 -4.68 -6.92 8.81
CA ARG A 117 -5.48 -5.71 8.95
C ARG A 117 -4.59 -4.48 8.92
N VAL A 118 -5.21 -3.33 8.73
CA VAL A 118 -4.56 -2.03 8.91
C VAL A 118 -5.28 -1.30 10.03
N VAL A 119 -4.52 -0.78 10.98
CA VAL A 119 -5.05 0.03 12.08
C VAL A 119 -4.16 1.26 12.22
N ASP A 120 -4.75 2.44 12.09
CA ASP A 120 -4.05 3.73 12.17
C ASP A 120 -2.82 3.80 11.26
N GLY A 121 -2.97 3.33 10.01
CA GLY A 121 -1.90 3.29 9.02
C GLY A 121 -0.78 2.29 9.33
N VAL A 122 -1.02 1.28 10.16
CA VAL A 122 -0.06 0.19 10.43
C VAL A 122 -0.60 -1.12 9.91
N LEU A 123 0.13 -1.75 8.99
CA LEU A 123 -0.12 -3.13 8.55
C LEU A 123 0.23 -4.09 9.68
N ARG A 124 -0.73 -4.94 10.06
CA ARG A 124 -0.56 -5.95 11.10
C ARG A 124 -0.87 -7.33 10.56
N ILE A 125 -0.14 -8.33 11.06
CA ILE A 125 -0.39 -9.75 10.77
C ILE A 125 -0.72 -10.50 12.06
N LEU A 126 -1.56 -11.52 11.95
CA LEU A 126 -1.81 -12.53 12.98
C LEU A 126 -1.61 -13.90 12.31
N PRO A 127 -0.42 -14.51 12.44
CA PRO A 127 -0.14 -15.77 11.80
C PRO A 127 -0.75 -16.96 12.55
N GLU A 128 -1.16 -17.97 11.78
CA GLU A 128 -1.74 -19.23 12.31
C GLU A 128 -0.70 -20.07 13.05
N THR A 129 0.55 -20.01 12.63
CA THR A 129 1.70 -20.68 13.26
C THR A 129 2.82 -19.69 13.51
N ALA A 130 3.77 -20.05 14.38
CA ALA A 130 4.94 -19.22 14.59
C ALA A 130 5.73 -19.06 13.28
N ILE A 131 6.28 -17.86 13.07
CA ILE A 131 7.09 -17.51 11.91
C ILE A 131 8.53 -17.31 12.37
N THR A 132 9.47 -17.84 11.60
CA THR A 132 10.91 -17.68 11.80
C THR A 132 11.50 -16.61 10.88
N PRO A 133 12.67 -16.05 11.23
CA PRO A 133 13.46 -15.23 10.31
C PRO A 133 13.67 -15.94 8.97
N THR A 134 13.87 -15.17 7.90
CA THR A 134 14.02 -15.61 6.48
C THR A 134 12.73 -15.92 5.72
N GLN A 135 11.59 -15.96 6.42
CA GLN A 135 10.28 -15.98 5.76
C GLN A 135 9.92 -14.60 5.22
N TYR A 136 9.00 -14.54 4.27
CA TYR A 136 8.59 -13.29 3.61
C TYR A 136 7.13 -13.29 3.21
N MET A 137 6.62 -12.11 2.90
CA MET A 137 5.32 -11.91 2.26
C MET A 137 5.55 -11.51 0.81
N ASN A 138 4.84 -12.14 -0.12
CA ASN A 138 4.85 -11.76 -1.53
C ASN A 138 3.42 -11.83 -2.07
N ASP A 139 2.61 -10.88 -1.65
CA ASP A 139 1.17 -10.89 -1.87
C ASP A 139 0.67 -9.48 -2.25
N PHE A 140 -0.52 -9.44 -2.87
CA PHE A 140 -1.24 -8.23 -3.21
C PHE A 140 -2.55 -8.14 -2.43
N ILE A 141 -2.54 -7.32 -1.39
CA ILE A 141 -3.64 -7.22 -0.43
C ILE A 141 -4.55 -6.06 -0.83
N ILE A 142 -5.86 -6.32 -0.85
CA ILE A 142 -6.89 -5.30 -1.10
C ILE A 142 -7.86 -5.31 0.09
N MET A 143 -8.08 -4.14 0.69
CA MET A 143 -8.93 -3.97 1.88
C MET A 143 -9.87 -2.78 1.70
N ALA A 144 -11.12 -2.94 2.13
CA ALA A 144 -12.03 -1.81 2.31
C ALA A 144 -11.63 -1.02 3.56
N ILE A 145 -11.65 0.30 3.48
CA ILE A 145 -11.23 1.22 4.54
C ILE A 145 -12.37 2.15 4.95
N ASP A 146 -12.25 2.73 6.13
CA ASP A 146 -13.18 3.71 6.71
C ASP A 146 -13.10 5.12 6.09
#